data_AF-A0A7X7A6N6-F1
#
_entry.id   AF-A0A7X7A6N6-F1
#
_cell.length_a   1.000
_cell.length_b   1.000
_cell.length_c   1.000
_cell.angle_alpha   90.00
_cell.angle_beta   90.00
_cell.angle_gamma   90.00
#
_symmetry.space_group_name_H-M   'P 1'
#
loop_
_entity.id
_entity.type
_entity.pdbx_description
1 polymer ?
#
loop_
_entity_poly.entity_id
_entity_poly.type
_entity_poly.pdbx_seq_one_letter_code
_entity_poly.pdbx_strand_id
1 'polypeptide(L)'
;MSLDRPTPRLRLPIVIGAMIIALALQTTVLHAVSIGGVKPDLVLVVALCAGLIVGPGTGALIGACAGLLEGYAQGAHIGSLGLSRAAAAFLAGTVETHVMPDNVIVPMATVFLGSLAAHAIYFVVAPEFPIARPLRIGMTESLLNMLFTPPLYLALTRWGLTYRR
;
A
#
# COMPACT_ATOMS: atom_id res chain seq x y z
N MET A 1 -8.37 1.25 -33.72
CA MET A 1 -7.64 2.48 -33.35
C MET A 1 -7.29 2.39 -31.87
N SER A 2 -6.31 1.56 -31.52
CA SER A 2 -5.80 1.45 -30.15
C SER A 2 -4.90 2.66 -29.93
N LEU A 3 -5.37 3.61 -29.13
CA LEU A 3 -4.51 4.69 -28.63
C LEU A 3 -3.40 4.03 -27.84
N ASP A 4 -2.17 4.14 -28.33
CA ASP A 4 -0.96 3.74 -27.61
C ASP A 4 -0.81 4.74 -26.45
N ARG A 5 -1.42 4.41 -25.31
CA ARG A 5 -1.51 5.30 -24.15
C ARG A 5 -0.17 5.22 -23.41
N PRO A 6 0.48 6.36 -23.09
CA PRO A 6 1.72 6.36 -22.33
C PRO A 6 1.46 5.72 -20.96
N THR A 7 2.08 4.56 -20.73
CA THR A 7 2.00 3.88 -19.43
C THR A 7 2.82 4.69 -18.42
N PRO A 8 2.19 5.27 -17.37
CA PRO A 8 2.94 5.97 -16.33
C PRO A 8 3.91 4.98 -15.68
N ARG A 9 5.20 5.35 -15.65
CA ARG A 9 6.24 4.56 -14.97
C ARG A 9 6.69 5.31 -13.73
N LEU A 10 6.71 4.61 -12.59
CA LEU A 10 7.41 5.09 -11.40
C LEU A 10 8.89 4.74 -11.46
N ARG A 11 9.72 5.67 -11.01
CA ARG A 11 11.14 5.40 -10.78
C ARG A 11 11.25 4.44 -9.59
N LEU A 12 11.69 3.21 -9.87
CA LEU A 12 11.96 2.18 -8.86
C LEU A 12 12.74 2.70 -7.63
N PRO A 13 13.82 3.49 -7.75
CA PRO A 13 14.55 3.97 -6.56
C PRO A 13 13.70 4.86 -5.64
N ILE A 14 12.72 5.58 -6.19
CA ILE A 14 11.82 6.44 -5.41
C ILE A 14 10.82 5.59 -4.63
N VAL A 15 10.29 4.54 -5.24
CA VAL A 15 9.39 3.59 -4.55
C VAL A 15 10.14 2.89 -3.42
N ILE A 16 11.35 2.39 -3.68
CA ILE A 16 12.18 1.73 -2.67
C ILE A 16 12.53 2.69 -1.54
N GLY A 17 12.97 3.91 -1.85
CA GLY A 17 13.25 4.94 -0.85
C GLY A 17 12.03 5.27 0.00
N ALA A 18 10.85 5.43 -0.64
CA ALA A 18 9.60 5.67 0.06
C ALA A 18 9.22 4.51 0.99
N MET A 19 9.41 3.25 0.56
CA MET A 19 9.16 2.08 1.42
C MET A 19 10.10 2.02 2.62
N ILE A 20 11.39 2.32 2.45
CA ILE A 20 12.36 2.32 3.55
C ILE A 20 12.02 3.42 4.55
N ILE A 21 11.70 4.62 4.08
CA ILE A 21 11.31 5.75 4.93
C ILE A 21 9.99 5.44 5.65
N ALA A 22 9.00 4.90 4.94
CA ALA A 22 7.73 4.46 5.52
C ALA A 22 7.93 3.41 6.61
N LEU A 23 8.79 2.41 6.35
CA LEU A 23 9.13 1.38 7.32
C LEU A 23 9.80 1.97 8.57
N ALA A 24 10.79 2.85 8.39
CA ALA A 24 11.48 3.49 9.52
C ALA A 24 10.52 4.36 10.34
N LEU A 25 9.69 5.16 9.67
CA LEU A 25 8.71 6.04 10.34
C LEU A 25 7.67 5.24 11.10
N GLN A 26 7.19 4.13 10.51
CA GLN A 26 6.20 3.30 11.16
C GLN A 26 6.81 2.57 12.37
N THR A 27 8.04 2.03 12.29
CA THR A 27 8.68 1.30 13.41
C THR A 27 9.20 2.18 14.54
N THR A 28 9.46 3.46 14.28
CA THR A 28 9.98 4.40 15.30
C THR A 28 8.88 5.32 15.83
N VAL A 29 8.52 6.36 15.06
CA VAL A 29 7.64 7.44 15.48
C VAL A 29 6.21 6.94 15.67
N LEU A 30 5.67 6.21 14.70
CA LEU A 30 4.26 5.78 14.76
C LEU A 30 4.06 4.55 15.66
N HIS A 31 5.14 3.87 16.03
CA HIS A 31 5.09 2.88 17.09
C HIS A 31 4.91 3.56 18.46
N ALA A 32 5.59 4.67 18.70
CA ALA A 32 5.42 5.48 19.91
C ALA A 32 4.06 6.22 19.94
N VAL A 33 3.52 6.62 18.79
CA VAL A 33 2.22 7.30 18.64
C VAL A 33 1.13 6.33 18.18
N SER A 34 1.06 5.15 18.80
CA SER A 34 -0.04 4.23 18.54
C SER A 34 -1.37 4.79 19.07
N ILE A 35 -2.39 4.86 18.22
CA ILE A 35 -3.72 5.34 18.63
C ILE A 35 -4.54 4.12 19.02
N GLY A 36 -4.79 3.94 20.32
CA GLY A 36 -5.51 2.77 20.83
C GLY A 36 -4.78 1.44 20.60
N GLY A 37 -3.45 1.47 20.50
CA GLY A 37 -2.61 0.29 20.20
C GLY A 37 -2.61 -0.14 18.73
N VAL A 38 -3.28 0.62 17.84
CA VAL A 38 -3.27 0.40 16.40
C VAL A 38 -2.29 1.38 15.75
N LYS A 39 -1.49 0.88 14.82
CA LYS A 39 -0.45 1.62 14.11
C LYS A 39 -0.75 1.58 12.61
N PRO A 40 -0.60 2.70 11.88
CA PRO A 40 -0.73 2.70 10.42
C PRO A 40 0.37 1.87 9.75
N ASP A 41 -0.01 1.19 8.67
CA ASP A 41 0.89 0.45 7.78
C ASP A 41 1.21 1.33 6.56
N LEU A 42 2.23 2.17 6.72
CA LEU A 42 2.65 3.10 5.68
C LEU A 42 3.29 2.39 4.48
N VAL A 43 3.90 1.22 4.71
CA VAL A 43 4.51 0.44 3.63
C VAL A 43 3.43 -0.11 2.70
N LEU A 44 2.31 -0.61 3.27
CA LEU A 44 1.11 -0.96 2.51
C LEU A 44 0.52 0.25 1.77
N VAL A 45 0.43 1.43 2.40
CA VAL A 45 -0.07 2.65 1.72
C VAL A 45 0.77 2.96 0.48
N VAL A 46 2.11 2.92 0.59
CA VAL A 46 3.01 3.13 -0.55
C VAL A 46 2.79 2.09 -1.64
N ALA A 47 2.61 0.80 -1.28
CA ALA A 47 2.36 -0.26 -2.25
C ALA A 47 1.04 -0.09 -2.99
N LEU A 48 -0.05 0.25 -2.30
CA LEU A 48 -1.37 0.49 -2.89
C LEU A 48 -1.36 1.72 -3.81
N CYS A 49 -0.74 2.82 -3.36
CA CYS A 49 -0.57 4.01 -4.21
C CYS A 49 0.29 3.72 -5.43
N ALA A 50 1.39 2.98 -5.28
CA ALA A 50 2.23 2.60 -6.40
C ALA A 50 1.44 1.73 -7.39
N GLY A 51 0.72 0.71 -6.91
CA GLY A 51 -0.14 -0.13 -7.73
C GLY A 51 -1.17 0.66 -8.52
N LEU A 52 -1.85 1.61 -7.86
CA LEU A 52 -2.80 2.53 -8.51
C LEU A 52 -2.15 3.34 -9.64
N ILE A 53 -0.87 3.72 -9.51
CA ILE A 53 -0.17 4.55 -10.50
C ILE A 53 0.42 3.73 -11.64
N VAL A 54 1.11 2.61 -11.38
CA VAL A 54 1.79 1.80 -12.43
C VAL A 54 0.92 0.66 -13.00
N GLY A 55 -0.23 0.38 -12.40
CA GLY A 55 -1.15 -0.68 -12.81
C GLY A 55 -0.90 -2.02 -12.11
N PRO A 56 -1.69 -3.05 -12.45
CA PRO A 56 -1.89 -4.22 -11.60
C PRO A 56 -0.68 -5.15 -11.55
N GLY A 57 -0.02 -5.42 -12.69
CA GLY A 57 1.14 -6.32 -12.74
C GLY A 57 2.36 -5.80 -11.97
N THR A 58 2.77 -4.56 -12.25
CA THR A 58 3.88 -3.92 -11.53
C THR A 58 3.48 -3.61 -10.08
N GLY A 59 2.22 -3.24 -9.82
CA GLY A 59 1.67 -3.09 -8.48
C GLY A 59 1.78 -4.34 -7.63
N ALA A 60 1.46 -5.51 -8.19
CA ALA A 60 1.60 -6.79 -7.49
C ALA A 60 3.04 -7.07 -7.06
N LEU A 61 4.01 -6.81 -7.95
CA LEU A 61 5.43 -6.99 -7.64
C LEU A 61 5.88 -6.05 -6.52
N ILE A 62 5.49 -4.78 -6.60
CA ILE A 62 5.78 -3.78 -5.55
C ILE A 62 5.15 -4.20 -4.22
N GLY A 63 3.90 -4.66 -4.24
CA GLY A 63 3.20 -5.19 -3.06
C GLY A 63 3.88 -6.42 -2.47
N ALA A 64 4.36 -7.35 -3.31
CA ALA A 64 5.12 -8.50 -2.84
C ALA A 64 6.40 -8.06 -2.12
N CYS A 65 7.17 -7.14 -2.72
CA CYS A 65 8.37 -6.59 -2.09
C CYS A 65 8.07 -5.88 -0.76
N ALA A 66 6.98 -5.10 -0.69
CA ALA A 66 6.51 -4.48 0.54
C ALA A 66 6.22 -5.51 1.63
N GLY A 67 5.44 -6.55 1.32
CA GLY A 67 5.09 -7.60 2.28
C GLY A 67 6.31 -8.42 2.74
N LEU A 68 7.27 -8.68 1.86
CA LEU A 68 8.53 -9.33 2.23
C LEU A 68 9.37 -8.46 3.16
N LEU A 69 9.45 -7.16 2.87
CA LEU A 69 10.18 -6.18 3.67
C LEU A 69 9.56 -6.06 5.08
N GLU A 70 8.24 -5.95 5.16
CA GLU A 70 7.50 -5.94 6.42
C GLU A 70 7.71 -7.23 7.21
N GLY A 71 7.58 -8.39 6.55
CA GLY A 71 7.75 -9.68 7.21
C GLY A 71 9.15 -9.88 7.77
N TYR A 72 10.17 -9.41 7.05
CA TYR A 72 11.55 -9.41 7.57
C TYR A 72 11.69 -8.50 8.79
N ALA A 73 11.13 -7.28 8.74
CA ALA A 73 11.21 -6.33 9.85
C ALA A 73 10.43 -6.78 11.09
N GLN A 74 9.35 -7.53 10.93
CA GLN A 74 8.53 -8.07 12.02
C GLN A 74 9.02 -9.44 12.51
N GLY A 75 9.87 -10.12 11.74
CA GLY A 75 10.39 -11.45 12.07
C GLY A 75 9.38 -12.59 11.92
N ALA A 76 8.24 -12.37 11.23
CA ALA A 76 7.16 -13.34 11.12
C ALA A 76 6.33 -13.19 9.83
N HIS A 77 5.64 -14.27 9.43
CA HIS A 77 4.65 -14.34 8.34
C HIS A 77 5.06 -13.74 6.98
N ILE A 78 6.35 -13.84 6.63
CA ILE A 78 6.92 -13.28 5.39
C ILE A 78 6.11 -13.66 4.14
N GLY A 79 5.70 -14.94 4.03
CA GLY A 79 4.89 -15.42 2.91
C GLY A 79 3.48 -14.84 2.87
N SER A 80 2.78 -14.84 4.02
CA SER A 80 1.41 -14.34 4.12
C SER A 80 1.32 -12.83 3.92
N LEU A 81 2.30 -12.08 4.46
CA LEU A 81 2.46 -10.65 4.19
C LEU A 81 2.74 -10.42 2.70
N GLY A 82 3.75 -11.09 2.13
CA GLY A 82 4.05 -11.00 0.70
C GLY A 82 2.83 -11.19 -0.19
N LEU A 83 2.07 -12.28 0.02
CA LEU A 83 0.89 -12.60 -0.78
C LEU A 83 -0.25 -11.59 -0.58
N SER A 84 -0.55 -11.22 0.66
CA SER A 84 -1.64 -10.29 0.96
C SER A 84 -1.39 -8.88 0.40
N ARG A 85 -0.17 -8.36 0.55
CA ARG A 85 0.22 -7.05 0.04
C ARG A 85 0.27 -7.05 -1.49
N ALA A 86 0.78 -8.13 -2.10
CA ALA A 86 0.78 -8.30 -3.55
C ALA A 86 -0.63 -8.28 -4.14
N ALA A 87 -1.55 -9.06 -3.56
CA ALA A 87 -2.93 -9.14 -4.03
C ALA A 87 -3.66 -7.80 -3.86
N ALA A 88 -3.48 -7.12 -2.73
CA ALA A 88 -4.10 -5.82 -2.51
C ALA A 88 -3.56 -4.75 -3.47
N ALA A 89 -2.25 -4.72 -3.72
CA ALA A 89 -1.63 -3.80 -4.67
C ALA A 89 -2.00 -4.11 -6.13
N PHE A 90 -2.18 -5.38 -6.48
CA PHE A 90 -2.75 -5.79 -7.77
C PHE A 90 -4.15 -5.22 -7.94
N LEU A 91 -5.04 -5.42 -6.96
CA LEU A 91 -6.42 -4.92 -6.99
C LEU A 91 -6.44 -3.38 -7.09
N ALA A 92 -5.61 -2.69 -6.32
CA ALA A 92 -5.46 -1.24 -6.42
C ALA A 92 -5.06 -0.79 -7.83
N GLY A 93 -4.17 -1.54 -8.50
CA GLY A 93 -3.78 -1.25 -9.87
C GLY A 93 -4.82 -1.57 -10.94
N THR A 94 -5.87 -2.34 -10.62
CA THR A 94 -7.01 -2.55 -11.55
C THR A 94 -7.98 -1.38 -11.57
N VAL A 95 -7.91 -0.47 -10.60
CA VAL A 95 -8.77 0.70 -10.56
C VAL A 95 -8.33 1.65 -11.68
N GLU A 96 -9.08 1.65 -12.78
CA GLU A 96 -8.79 2.48 -13.94
C GLU A 96 -9.01 3.95 -13.57
N THR A 97 -7.91 4.62 -13.24
CA THR A 97 -7.92 6.01 -12.78
C THR A 97 -6.96 6.81 -13.62
N HIS A 98 -7.43 7.96 -14.09
CA HIS A 98 -6.52 8.98 -14.56
C HIS A 98 -5.77 9.44 -13.31
N VAL A 99 -4.45 9.22 -13.27
CA VAL A 99 -3.58 9.71 -12.18
C VAL A 99 -3.68 11.23 -12.20
N MET A 100 -4.62 11.76 -11.42
CA MET A 100 -4.92 13.18 -11.30
C MET A 100 -4.37 13.62 -9.95
N PRO A 101 -3.26 14.39 -9.93
CA PRO A 101 -2.66 14.88 -8.69
C PRO A 101 -3.64 15.64 -7.80
N ASP A 102 -4.66 16.25 -8.40
CA ASP A 102 -5.67 17.07 -7.72
C ASP A 102 -6.79 16.24 -7.07
N ASN A 103 -6.95 14.97 -7.46
CA ASN A 103 -8.02 14.11 -6.94
C ASN A 103 -7.48 13.05 -5.97
N VAL A 104 -7.26 13.46 -4.72
CA VAL A 104 -6.80 12.56 -3.65
C VAL A 104 -7.87 11.60 -3.13
N ILE A 105 -9.15 11.83 -3.45
CA ILE A 105 -10.27 11.03 -2.95
C ILE A 105 -10.17 9.58 -3.45
N VAL A 106 -9.82 9.40 -4.72
CA VAL A 106 -9.68 8.08 -5.33
C VAL A 106 -8.56 7.27 -4.67
N PRO A 107 -7.31 7.77 -4.57
CA PRO A 107 -6.27 7.10 -3.79
C PRO A 107 -6.68 6.78 -2.36
N MET A 108 -7.35 7.70 -1.66
CA MET A 108 -7.82 7.47 -0.28
C MET A 108 -8.80 6.30 -0.19
N ALA A 109 -9.79 6.24 -1.09
CA ALA A 109 -10.75 5.15 -1.14
C ALA A 109 -10.08 3.82 -1.53
N THR A 110 -9.16 3.84 -2.49
CA THR A 110 -8.38 2.67 -2.89
C THR A 110 -7.52 2.15 -1.74
N VAL A 111 -6.86 3.03 -0.99
CA VAL A 111 -6.04 2.63 0.17
C VAL A 111 -6.91 2.08 1.29
N PHE A 112 -8.06 2.68 1.57
CA PHE A 112 -9.00 2.17 2.57
C PHE A 112 -9.47 0.75 2.23
N LEU A 113 -10.02 0.56 1.03
CA LEU A 113 -10.54 -0.74 0.58
C LEU A 113 -9.41 -1.76 0.38
N GLY A 114 -8.28 -1.34 -0.18
CA GLY A 114 -7.10 -2.18 -0.37
C GLY A 114 -6.49 -2.62 0.96
N SER A 115 -6.50 -1.76 1.98
CA SER A 115 -6.05 -2.14 3.33
C SER A 115 -6.97 -3.19 3.95
N LEU A 116 -8.30 -3.03 3.83
CA LEU A 116 -9.26 -4.05 4.28
C LEU A 116 -9.05 -5.37 3.56
N ALA A 117 -8.83 -5.34 2.23
CA ALA A 117 -8.56 -6.52 1.43
C ALA A 117 -7.24 -7.20 1.83
N ALA A 118 -6.16 -6.43 2.02
CA ALA A 118 -4.87 -6.97 2.47
C ALA A 118 -5.00 -7.69 3.82
N HIS A 119 -5.70 -7.08 4.77
CA HIS A 119 -5.96 -7.71 6.07
C HIS A 119 -6.80 -8.97 5.93
N ALA A 120 -7.91 -8.92 5.19
CA ALA A 120 -8.76 -10.10 4.98
C ALA A 120 -7.97 -11.27 4.37
N ILE A 121 -7.15 -11.01 3.33
CA ILE A 121 -6.30 -12.03 2.70
C ILE A 121 -5.26 -12.55 3.68
N TYR A 122 -4.60 -11.66 4.42
CA TYR A 122 -3.60 -12.04 5.42
C TYR A 122 -4.20 -13.00 6.46
N PHE A 123 -5.40 -12.71 6.98
CA PHE A 123 -6.08 -13.56 7.96
C PHE A 123 -6.49 -14.94 7.42
N VAL A 124 -6.91 -15.01 6.15
CA VAL A 124 -7.22 -16.29 5.51
C VAL A 124 -5.97 -17.15 5.36
N VAL A 125 -4.82 -16.53 5.08
CA VAL A 125 -3.55 -17.24 4.81
C VAL A 125 -2.79 -17.59 6.09
N ALA A 126 -2.90 -16.78 7.15
CA ALA A 126 -2.28 -17.01 8.45
C ALA A 126 -3.33 -16.99 9.59
N PRO A 127 -4.19 -18.01 9.71
CA PRO A 127 -5.21 -18.07 10.74
C PRO A 127 -4.60 -18.45 12.10
N GLU A 128 -4.14 -17.45 12.86
CA GLU A 128 -3.58 -17.66 14.21
C GLU A 128 -4.52 -17.22 15.35
N PHE A 129 -5.62 -16.52 15.06
CA PHE A 129 -6.47 -15.88 16.09
C PHE A 129 -7.99 -15.96 15.81
N PRO A 130 -8.84 -15.82 16.86
CA PRO A 130 -10.30 -15.73 16.71
C PRO A 130 -10.75 -14.46 15.95
N ILE A 131 -11.68 -14.64 15.02
CA ILE A 131 -12.07 -13.72 13.91
C ILE A 131 -12.57 -12.32 14.36
N ALA A 132 -13.08 -12.15 15.59
CA ALA A 132 -13.69 -10.90 16.02
C ALA A 132 -12.69 -9.77 16.35
N ARG A 133 -11.51 -10.10 16.87
CA ARG A 133 -10.46 -9.14 17.22
C ARG A 133 -9.77 -8.52 15.99
N PRO A 134 -9.45 -9.27 14.92
CA PRO A 134 -8.77 -8.72 13.74
C PRO A 134 -9.62 -7.77 12.90
N LEU A 135 -10.95 -7.92 12.88
CA LEU A 135 -11.83 -7.04 12.11
C LEU A 135 -11.79 -5.58 12.59
N ARG A 136 -11.84 -5.37 13.92
CA ARG A 136 -11.78 -4.03 14.52
C ARG A 136 -10.43 -3.35 14.32
N ILE A 137 -9.34 -4.13 14.42
CA ILE A 137 -7.97 -3.65 14.23
C ILE A 137 -7.79 -3.27 12.76
N GLY A 138 -8.12 -4.16 11.82
CA GLY A 138 -8.00 -3.89 10.39
C GLY A 138 -8.85 -2.71 9.92
N MET A 139 -10.04 -2.51 10.50
CA MET A 139 -10.89 -1.34 10.18
C MET A 139 -10.26 -0.03 10.67
N THR A 140 -9.77 0.00 11.91
CA THR A 140 -9.12 1.19 12.49
C THR A 140 -7.83 1.52 11.73
N GLU A 141 -7.03 0.50 11.41
CA GLU A 141 -5.80 0.65 10.64
C GLU A 141 -6.06 1.15 9.22
N SER A 142 -7.08 0.62 8.54
CA SER A 142 -7.46 1.06 7.20
C SER A 142 -7.89 2.54 7.18
N LEU A 143 -8.56 3.01 8.23
CA LEU A 143 -8.90 4.44 8.38
C LEU A 143 -7.65 5.30 8.59
N LEU A 144 -6.69 4.84 9.38
CA LEU A 144 -5.42 5.56 9.55
C LEU A 144 -4.63 5.58 8.22
N ASN A 145 -4.55 4.46 7.52
CA ASN A 145 -3.89 4.36 6.21
C ASN A 145 -4.52 5.32 5.20
N MET A 146 -5.85 5.41 5.15
CA MET A 146 -6.58 6.39 4.34
C MET A 146 -6.18 7.83 4.69
N LEU A 147 -6.04 8.16 5.97
CA LEU A 147 -5.65 9.51 6.41
C LEU A 147 -4.21 9.87 6.00
N PHE A 148 -3.28 8.90 6.02
CA PHE A 148 -1.89 9.08 5.58
C PHE A 148 -1.71 8.98 4.05
N THR A 149 -2.77 8.67 3.31
CA THR A 149 -2.69 8.51 1.85
C THR A 149 -2.35 9.80 1.10
N PRO A 150 -3.00 10.96 1.34
CA PRO A 150 -2.73 12.18 0.58
C PRO A 150 -1.25 12.60 0.53
N PRO A 151 -0.51 12.67 1.66
CA PRO A 151 0.90 13.09 1.59
C PRO A 151 1.76 12.08 0.83
N LEU A 152 1.53 10.78 0.99
CA LEU A 152 2.29 9.73 0.32
C LEU A 152 1.99 9.69 -1.19
N TYR A 153 0.72 9.75 -1.57
CA TYR A 153 0.31 9.79 -2.97
C TYR A 153 0.87 11.01 -3.70
N LEU A 154 0.78 12.20 -3.08
CA LEU A 154 1.32 13.43 -3.68
C LEU A 154 2.85 13.38 -3.80
N ALA A 155 3.56 12.84 -2.82
CA ALA A 155 5.01 12.67 -2.91
C ALA A 155 5.40 11.71 -4.06
N LEU A 156 4.71 10.56 -4.16
CA LEU A 156 4.95 9.57 -5.20
C LEU A 156 4.65 10.10 -6.59
N THR A 157 3.55 10.84 -6.76
CA THR A 157 3.19 11.42 -8.06
C THR A 157 4.13 12.56 -8.45
N ARG A 158 4.48 13.46 -7.51
CA ARG A 158 5.37 14.61 -7.78
C ARG A 158 6.79 14.22 -8.13
N TRP A 159 7.34 13.20 -7.47
CA TRP A 159 8.75 12.83 -7.65
C TRP A 159 8.94 11.55 -8.48
N GLY A 160 7.99 10.63 -8.40
CA GLY A 160 8.08 9.29 -8.99
C GLY A 160 7.68 9.22 -10.46
N LEU A 161 6.75 10.07 -10.92
CA LEU A 161 6.20 9.98 -12.27
C LEU A 161 7.18 10.47 -13.33
N THR A 162 7.40 9.64 -14.34
CA THR A 162 8.04 10.07 -15.59
C THR A 162 7.10 9.71 -16.73
N TYR A 163 6.52 10.72 -17.39
CA TYR A 163 5.79 10.53 -18.63
C TYR A 163 6.81 10.32 -19.76
N ARG A 164 6.90 9.09 -20.26
CA ARG A 164 7.70 8.80 -21.46
C ARG A 164 6.87 9.27 -22.67
N ARG A 165 7.38 10.29 -23.38
CA ARG A 165 6.88 10.68 -24.71
C ARG A 165 7.22 9.60 -25.74
#